data_AF-A0A7X8NWG7-F1
#
_entry.id   AF-A0A7X8NWG7-F1
#
_cell.length_a   1.000
_cell.length_b   1.000
_cell.length_c   1.000
_cell.angle_alpha   90.00
_cell.angle_beta   90.00
_cell.angle_gamma   90.00
#
_symmetry.space_group_name_H-M   'P 1'
#
loop_
_entity.id
_entity.type
_entity.pdbx_description
1 polymer ?
#
loop_
_entity_poly.entity_id
_entity_poly.type
_entity_poly.pdbx_seq_one_letter_code
_entity_poly.pdbx_strand_id
1 'polypeptide(L)'
;MAVTDGALLAASREAVLARFPLSRVSETFFDDMLGVLPPAHIADVPGFFVTEAVSEDVHAQFVAVGGRFYGAYVGLKDRAGLITHARIAEFEAGHSDAVELAWYPDEPEEAVP
;
A
#
# COMPACT_ATOMS: atom_id res chain seq x y z
N MET A 1 15.17 21.68 -23.42
CA MET A 1 13.80 21.34 -23.01
C MET A 1 13.73 19.84 -22.80
N ALA A 2 13.84 19.35 -21.57
CA ALA A 2 13.70 17.94 -21.20
C ALA A 2 13.09 17.76 -19.79
N VAL A 3 12.76 18.89 -19.13
CA VAL A 3 12.29 18.95 -17.74
C VAL A 3 10.77 18.68 -17.66
N THR A 4 10.07 18.68 -18.79
CA THR A 4 8.60 18.58 -18.85
C THR A 4 8.09 17.14 -18.87
N ASP A 5 8.77 16.21 -19.55
CA ASP A 5 8.23 14.86 -19.75
C ASP A 5 8.44 13.97 -18.52
N GLY A 6 9.60 14.08 -17.85
CA GLY A 6 9.86 13.36 -16.60
C GLY A 6 8.98 13.84 -15.44
N ALA A 7 8.73 15.15 -15.34
CA ALA A 7 7.83 15.70 -14.33
C ALA A 7 6.36 15.31 -14.58
N LEU A 8 5.94 15.23 -15.86
CA LEU A 8 4.59 14.78 -16.23
C LEU A 8 4.39 13.29 -15.93
N LEU A 9 5.41 12.45 -16.17
CA LEU A 9 5.39 11.03 -15.82
C LEU A 9 5.35 10.82 -14.30
N ALA A 10 6.09 11.62 -13.53
CA ALA A 10 6.05 11.59 -12.07
C ALA A 10 4.65 11.98 -11.53
N ALA A 11 4.07 13.06 -12.03
CA ALA A 11 2.72 13.49 -11.65
C ALA A 11 1.63 12.46 -12.04
N SER A 12 1.77 11.84 -13.22
CA SER A 12 0.87 10.77 -13.66
C SER A 12 0.97 9.53 -12.77
N ARG A 13 2.18 9.19 -12.33
CA ARG A 13 2.43 8.08 -11.41
C ARG A 13 1.83 8.35 -10.03
N GLU A 14 2.08 9.52 -9.45
CA GLU A 14 1.44 9.93 -8.19
C GLU A 14 -0.10 9.84 -8.26
N ALA A 15 -0.70 10.29 -9.37
CA ALA A 15 -2.14 10.23 -9.58
C ALA A 15 -2.69 8.80 -9.69
N VAL A 16 -1.91 7.84 -10.21
CA VAL A 16 -2.29 6.42 -10.25
C VAL A 16 -2.17 5.80 -8.87
N LEU A 17 -1.12 6.12 -8.13
CA LEU A 17 -0.86 5.54 -6.81
C LEU A 17 -1.84 6.04 -5.74
N ALA A 18 -2.29 7.29 -5.88
CA ALA A 18 -3.38 7.82 -5.08
C ALA A 18 -4.68 7.01 -5.19
N ARG A 19 -4.82 6.14 -6.21
CA ARG A 19 -5.97 5.23 -6.38
C ARG A 19 -5.89 3.99 -5.49
N PHE A 20 -4.75 3.71 -4.87
CA PHE A 20 -4.61 2.65 -3.89
C PHE A 20 -4.30 3.25 -2.50
N PRO A 21 -5.32 3.85 -1.86
CA PRO A 21 -5.17 4.47 -0.56
C PRO A 21 -4.88 3.42 0.51
N LEU A 22 -4.55 3.90 1.71
CA LEU A 22 -4.46 3.07 2.90
C LEU A 22 -5.73 2.22 3.05
N SER A 23 -5.55 0.90 3.07
CA SER A 23 -6.62 -0.08 3.12
C SER A 23 -6.30 -1.15 4.16
N ARG A 24 -7.33 -1.77 4.75
CA ARG A 24 -7.15 -3.04 5.46
C ARG A 24 -6.87 -4.13 4.42
N VAL A 25 -5.95 -5.02 4.74
CA VAL A 25 -5.67 -6.21 3.93
C VAL A 25 -5.81 -7.45 4.82
N SER A 26 -6.10 -8.60 4.22
CA SER A 26 -6.12 -9.85 4.96
C SER A 26 -4.71 -10.25 5.42
N GLU A 27 -4.62 -11.06 6.47
CA GLU A 27 -3.36 -11.65 6.94
C GLU A 27 -2.65 -12.42 5.81
N THR A 28 -3.39 -13.25 5.07
CA THR A 28 -2.84 -14.01 3.93
C THR A 28 -2.24 -13.09 2.87
N PHE A 29 -2.91 -12.00 2.51
CA PHE A 29 -2.35 -11.05 1.55
C PHE A 29 -1.07 -10.41 2.12
N PHE A 30 -1.09 -9.96 3.37
CA PHE A 30 0.10 -9.40 4.01
C PHE A 30 1.30 -10.37 3.99
N ASP A 31 1.06 -11.64 4.33
CA ASP A 31 2.10 -12.67 4.35
C ASP A 31 2.59 -13.03 2.95
N ASP A 32 1.70 -13.11 1.96
CA ASP A 32 2.05 -13.35 0.57
C ASP A 32 3.01 -12.27 0.04
N MET A 33 2.86 -11.02 0.49
CA MET A 33 3.73 -9.92 0.10
C MET A 33 5.17 -10.05 0.63
N LEU A 34 5.39 -10.79 1.72
CA LEU A 34 6.73 -11.14 2.17
C LEU A 34 7.43 -12.12 1.20
N GLY A 35 6.66 -12.85 0.40
CA GLY A 35 7.15 -13.83 -0.58
C GLY A 35 7.41 -13.28 -1.98
N VAL A 36 6.90 -12.09 -2.32
CA VAL A 36 7.02 -11.52 -3.68
C VAL A 36 8.43 -11.05 -3.99
N LEU A 37 9.02 -10.26 -3.08
CA LEU A 37 10.39 -9.74 -3.17
C LEU A 37 10.96 -9.61 -1.75
N PRO A 38 12.30 -9.58 -1.59
CA PRO A 38 12.91 -9.35 -0.28
C PRO A 38 12.35 -8.06 0.35
N PRO A 39 11.74 -8.13 1.54
CA PRO A 39 11.17 -6.96 2.19
C PRO A 39 12.27 -5.96 2.55
N ALA A 40 12.04 -4.69 2.23
CA ALA A 40 12.90 -3.60 2.65
C ALA A 40 12.35 -2.95 3.92
N HIS A 41 13.25 -2.45 4.77
CA HIS A 41 12.90 -1.76 6.01
C HIS A 41 13.62 -0.41 6.09
N ILE A 42 12.94 0.58 6.66
CA ILE A 42 13.50 1.89 6.98
C ILE A 42 13.46 2.05 8.49
N ALA A 43 14.57 2.47 9.08
CA ALA A 43 14.65 2.74 10.52
C ALA A 43 13.53 3.70 10.95
N ASP A 44 12.91 3.39 12.09
CA ASP A 44 11.82 4.16 12.71
C ASP A 44 10.52 4.28 11.88
N VAL A 45 10.40 3.54 10.77
CA VAL A 45 9.17 3.44 9.98
C VAL A 45 8.55 2.06 10.19
N PRO A 46 7.25 1.97 10.53
CA PRO A 46 6.63 0.68 10.79
C PRO A 46 6.49 -0.16 9.52
N GLY A 47 6.60 -1.48 9.72
CA GLY A 47 6.33 -2.46 8.67
C GLY A 47 7.49 -2.68 7.69
N PHE A 48 7.13 -3.08 6.48
CA PHE A 48 8.07 -3.35 5.39
C PHE A 48 7.58 -2.75 4.07
N PHE A 49 8.49 -2.71 3.10
CA PHE A 49 8.25 -2.23 1.77
C PHE A 49 8.47 -3.34 0.75
N VAL A 50 7.56 -3.43 -0.23
CA VAL A 50 7.78 -4.16 -1.48
C VAL A 50 8.15 -3.13 -2.53
N THR A 51 9.37 -3.24 -3.03
CA THR A 51 9.97 -2.33 -4.01
C THR A 51 9.86 -2.89 -5.41
N GLU A 52 9.27 -2.13 -6.34
CA GLU A 52 9.42 -2.45 -7.77
C GLU A 52 10.87 -2.17 -8.19
N ALA A 53 11.61 -3.20 -8.63
CA ALA A 53 13.04 -3.11 -8.94
C ALA A 53 13.40 -2.05 -10.01
N VAL A 54 12.44 -1.59 -10.81
CA VAL A 54 12.63 -0.62 -11.90
C VAL A 54 12.26 0.81 -11.46
N SER A 55 11.54 0.95 -10.35
CA SER A 55 10.92 2.21 -9.89
C SER A 55 11.39 2.53 -8.47
N GLU A 56 12.52 3.21 -8.34
CA GLU A 56 13.18 3.47 -7.04
C GLU A 56 12.35 4.29 -6.04
N ASP A 57 11.30 4.98 -6.51
CA ASP A 57 10.62 6.01 -5.72
C ASP A 57 9.25 5.62 -5.12
N VAL A 58 8.64 4.52 -5.55
CA VAL A 58 7.27 4.14 -5.15
C VAL A 58 7.23 2.68 -4.76
N HIS A 59 6.66 2.45 -3.59
CA HIS A 59 6.72 1.18 -2.90
C HIS A 59 5.35 0.90 -2.29
N ALA A 60 4.97 -0.36 -2.25
CA ALA A 60 3.86 -0.77 -1.40
C ALA A 60 4.40 -0.93 0.02
N GLN A 61 3.86 -0.18 0.98
CA GLN A 61 4.18 -0.34 2.40
C GLN A 61 3.11 -1.21 3.06
N PHE A 62 3.55 -2.15 3.87
CA PHE A 62 2.69 -3.06 4.62
C PHE A 62 2.99 -2.97 6.11
N VAL A 63 1.96 -2.80 6.93
CA VAL A 63 2.08 -2.64 8.39
C VAL A 63 1.12 -3.58 9.10
N ALA A 64 1.63 -4.32 10.09
CA ALA A 64 0.82 -5.09 11.03
C ALA A 64 0.77 -4.35 12.38
N VAL A 65 -0.43 -4.10 12.91
CA VAL A 65 -0.62 -3.49 14.24
C VAL A 65 -1.90 -3.99 14.88
N GLY A 66 -1.82 -4.38 16.17
CA GLY A 66 -3.00 -4.78 16.94
C GLY A 66 -3.78 -5.98 16.38
N GLY A 67 -3.11 -6.90 15.68
CA GLY A 67 -3.75 -8.04 15.01
C GLY A 67 -4.46 -7.71 13.71
N ARG A 68 -4.24 -6.51 13.15
CA ARG A 68 -4.76 -6.07 11.86
C ARG A 68 -3.61 -5.76 10.90
N PHE A 69 -3.89 -5.86 9.61
CA PHE A 69 -2.90 -5.69 8.54
C PHE A 69 -3.35 -4.60 7.58
N TYR A 70 -2.39 -3.80 7.13
CA TYR A 70 -2.64 -2.62 6.31
C TYR A 70 -1.67 -2.57 5.15
N GLY A 71 -2.17 -2.09 4.01
CA GLY A 71 -1.38 -1.88 2.79
C GLY A 71 -1.71 -0.55 2.14
N ALA A 72 -0.71 0.11 1.57
CA ALA A 72 -0.87 1.30 0.75
C ALA A 72 0.31 1.46 -0.22
N TYR A 73 0.08 2.09 -1.36
CA TYR A 73 1.19 2.61 -2.16
C TYR A 73 1.66 3.94 -1.56
N VAL A 74 2.96 4.06 -1.37
CA VAL A 74 3.59 5.23 -0.76
C VAL A 74 4.82 5.66 -1.57
N GLY A 75 5.08 6.97 -1.60
CA GLY A 75 6.32 7.52 -2.14
C GLY A 75 7.38 7.59 -1.05
N LEU A 76 8.57 7.02 -1.25
CA LEU A 76 9.63 7.10 -0.23
C LEU A 76 10.15 8.51 0.01
N LYS A 77 10.06 9.36 -1.03
CA LYS A 77 10.44 10.78 -0.96
C LYS A 77 9.41 11.62 -0.20
N ASP A 78 8.17 11.16 -0.09
CA ASP A 78 7.12 11.81 0.67
C ASP A 78 6.87 11.08 2.00
N ARG A 79 7.53 11.54 3.05
CA ARG A 79 7.36 10.99 4.40
C ARG A 79 5.93 11.18 4.94
N ALA A 80 5.18 12.17 4.48
CA ALA A 80 3.80 12.37 4.91
C ALA A 80 2.86 11.31 4.30
N GLY A 81 3.22 10.77 3.14
CA GLY A 81 2.54 9.68 2.46
C GLY A 81 2.65 8.31 3.14
N LEU A 82 3.66 8.12 4.01
CA LEU A 82 3.90 6.84 4.67
C LEU A 82 2.77 6.41 5.61
N ILE A 83 2.60 5.10 5.75
CA ILE A 83 1.73 4.52 6.77
C ILE A 83 2.42 4.69 8.12
N THR A 84 1.71 5.34 9.04
CA THR A 84 2.12 5.54 10.44
C THR A 84 1.01 5.06 11.36
N HIS A 85 1.31 4.79 12.63
CA HIS A 85 0.28 4.44 13.62
C HIS A 85 -0.80 5.52 13.76
N ALA A 86 -0.44 6.80 13.66
CA ALA A 86 -1.40 7.91 13.68
C ALA A 86 -2.36 7.85 12.48
N ARG A 87 -1.82 7.63 11.27
CA ARG A 87 -2.62 7.53 10.05
C ARG A 87 -3.53 6.30 10.05
N ILE A 88 -3.07 5.18 10.63
CA ILE A 88 -3.91 3.99 10.84
C ILE A 88 -5.04 4.33 11.82
N ALA A 89 -4.75 5.01 12.94
CA ALA A 89 -5.80 5.40 13.89
C ALA A 89 -6.84 6.35 13.28
N GLU A 90 -6.41 7.32 12.47
CA GLU A 90 -7.31 8.20 11.72
C GLU A 90 -8.16 7.42 10.70
N PHE A 91 -7.55 6.49 9.97
CA PHE A 91 -8.25 5.62 9.03
C PHE A 91 -9.32 4.79 9.74
N GLU A 92 -8.97 4.13 10.85
CA GLU A 92 -9.88 3.30 11.65
C GLU A 92 -11.06 4.11 12.23
N ALA A 93 -10.80 5.35 12.65
CA ALA A 93 -11.85 6.26 13.13
C ALA A 93 -12.83 6.68 12.03
N GLY A 94 -12.36 6.80 10.78
CA GLY A 94 -13.17 7.18 9.62
C GLY A 94 -13.83 6.02 8.87
N HIS A 95 -13.34 4.79 9.05
CA HIS A 95 -13.74 3.61 8.26
C HIS A 95 -13.90 2.38 9.16
N SER A 96 -14.78 2.47 10.15
CA SER A 96 -15.01 1.36 11.09
C SER A 96 -15.45 0.08 10.38
N ASP A 97 -16.16 0.20 9.27
CA ASP A 97 -16.69 -0.84 8.40
C ASP A 97 -15.79 -1.17 7.19
N ALA A 98 -14.54 -0.70 7.15
CA ALA A 98 -13.63 -0.98 6.04
C ALA A 98 -13.49 -2.50 5.81
N VAL A 99 -13.77 -2.92 4.58
CA VAL A 99 -13.59 -4.31 4.15
C VAL A 99 -12.11 -4.63 4.04
N GLU A 100 -11.73 -5.84 4.43
CA GLU A 100 -10.37 -6.35 4.23
C GLU A 100 -10.18 -6.76 2.77
N LEU A 101 -9.17 -6.20 2.12
CA LEU A 101 -8.81 -6.59 0.76
C LEU A 101 -8.03 -7.91 0.81
N ALA A 102 -8.38 -8.86 -0.05
CA ALA A 102 -7.62 -10.07 -0.29
C ALA A 102 -6.86 -9.97 -1.61
N TRP A 103 -5.66 -10.56 -1.67
CA TRP A 103 -4.86 -10.62 -2.89
C TRP A 103 -5.55 -11.43 -3.99
N TYR A 104 -6.12 -12.57 -3.58
CA TYR A 104 -7.02 -13.39 -4.37
C TYR A 104 -8.42 -13.23 -3.77
N PRO A 105 -9.25 -12.31 -4.28
CA PRO A 105 -10.64 -12.22 -3.82
C PRO A 105 -11.36 -13.52 -4.15
N ASP A 106 -12.23 -13.99 -3.25
CA ASP A 106 -13.14 -15.08 -3.56
C ASP A 106 -13.93 -14.71 -4.82
N GLU A 107 -14.03 -15.63 -5.78
CA GLU A 107 -14.84 -15.41 -6.98
C GLU A 107 -16.28 -15.07 -6.57
N PRO A 108 -16.96 -14.14 -7.26
CA PRO A 108 -18.37 -13.91 -7.01
C PRO A 108 -19.08 -15.26 -7.25
N GLU A 109 -19.73 -15.78 -6.21
CA GLU A 109 -20.53 -17.00 -6.26
C GLU A 109 -21.44 -16.89 -7.50
N GLU A 110 -21.20 -17.71 -8.53
CA GLU A 110 -22.04 -17.75 -9.72
C GLU A 110 -23.48 -17.92 -9.23
N ALA A 111 -24.33 -16.93 -9.51
CA ALA A 111 -25.74 -17.01 -9.18
C ALA A 111 -26.29 -18.29 -9.82
N VAL A 112 -26.56 -19.30 -8.99
CA VAL A 112 -27.11 -20.58 -9.43
C VAL A 112 -28.41 -20.28 -10.18
N PRO A 113 -28.55 -20.73 -11.45
CA PRO A 113 -29.72 -20.42 -12.28
C PRO A 113 -31.03 -20.98 -11.74
#